data_AF-A0A841K5E9-F1
#
_entry.id   AF-A0A841K5E9-F1
#
_cell.length_a   1.000
_cell.length_b   1.000
_cell.length_c   1.000
_cell.angle_alpha   90.00
_cell.angle_beta   90.00
_cell.angle_gamma   90.00
#
_symmetry.space_group_name_H-M   'P 1'
#
loop_
_entity.id
_entity.type
_entity.pdbx_description
1 polymer ?
#
loop_
_entity_poly.entity_id
_entity_poly.type
_entity_poly.pdbx_seq_one_letter_code
_entity_poly.pdbx_strand_id
1 'polypeptide(L)'
;MEALMLIGVAEGAVRSFEIDERAEGYLVRPRQRDTGQVEIEAGRVFRTVVAAFAFAEREALLEHYAAARLEGGPEGAMPFARDWSRAETLFTTISRNLADEGVGGDLLLAWAAYEDAQERRRLH
;
A
#
# COMPACT_ATOMS: atom_id res chain seq x y z
N MET A 1 -15.62 14.31 -7.96
CA MET A 1 -14.92 13.03 -7.76
C MET A 1 -13.69 13.09 -8.62
N GLU A 2 -12.50 13.22 -8.02
CA GLU A 2 -11.29 12.97 -8.78
C GLU A 2 -11.30 11.53 -9.29
N ALA A 3 -10.85 11.35 -10.53
CA ALA A 3 -10.70 10.03 -11.11
C ALA A 3 -9.53 9.33 -10.44
N LEU A 4 -9.81 8.35 -9.58
CA LEU A 4 -8.84 7.35 -9.17
C LEU A 4 -8.52 6.50 -10.39
N MET A 5 -7.29 6.60 -10.89
CA MET A 5 -6.81 5.76 -11.98
C MET A 5 -5.95 4.64 -11.40
N LEU A 6 -6.41 3.39 -11.53
CA LEU A 6 -5.61 2.21 -11.20
C LEU A 6 -4.44 2.12 -12.19
N ILE A 7 -3.20 2.23 -11.69
CA ILE A 7 -1.99 2.22 -12.50
C ILE A 7 -1.14 0.96 -12.31
N GLY A 8 -1.43 0.15 -11.29
CA GLY A 8 -0.68 -1.07 -11.03
C GLY A 8 -1.28 -1.94 -9.93
N VAL A 9 -0.86 -3.19 -9.89
CA VAL A 9 -1.27 -4.18 -8.88
C VAL A 9 -0.07 -5.07 -8.55
N ALA A 10 0.17 -5.32 -7.26
CA ALA A 10 1.07 -6.38 -6.79
C ALA A 10 0.25 -7.48 -6.09
N GLU A 11 0.45 -8.74 -6.48
CA GLU A 11 -0.36 -9.87 -6.03
C GLU A 11 0.26 -10.55 -4.81
N GLY A 12 -0.37 -10.40 -3.64
CA GLY A 12 -0.07 -11.17 -2.44
C GLY A 12 -0.78 -12.53 -2.41
N ALA A 13 -0.61 -13.25 -1.30
CA ALA A 13 -1.22 -14.57 -1.12
C ALA A 13 -2.74 -14.49 -0.92
N VAL A 14 -3.21 -13.50 -0.17
CA VAL A 14 -4.62 -13.32 0.21
C VAL A 14 -5.17 -12.00 -0.33
N ARG A 15 -4.33 -10.96 -0.38
CA ARG A 15 -4.70 -9.62 -0.84
C ARG A 15 -3.90 -9.24 -2.08
N SER A 16 -4.51 -8.48 -2.96
CA SER A 16 -3.78 -7.70 -3.97
C SER A 16 -3.53 -6.29 -3.43
N PHE A 17 -2.40 -5.69 -3.78
CA PHE A 17 -2.04 -4.34 -3.41
C PHE A 17 -2.18 -3.46 -4.64
N GLU A 18 -3.30 -2.74 -4.72
CA GLU A 18 -3.63 -1.84 -5.81
C GLU A 18 -2.94 -0.50 -5.65
N ILE A 19 -2.49 0.07 -6.76
CA ILE A 19 -1.84 1.38 -6.81
C ILE A 19 -2.74 2.29 -7.64
N ASP A 20 -3.38 3.25 -6.99
CA ASP A 20 -4.19 4.27 -7.63
C ASP A 20 -3.44 5.61 -7.69
N GLU A 21 -3.45 6.25 -8.84
CA GLU A 21 -3.05 7.65 -9.00
C GLU A 21 -4.17 8.59 -8.55
N ARG A 22 -3.78 9.64 -7.82
CA ARG A 22 -4.63 10.71 -7.28
C ARG A 22 -3.93 12.06 -7.38
N ALA A 23 -4.63 13.17 -7.17
CA ALA A 23 -3.96 14.47 -7.13
C ALA A 23 -2.98 14.61 -5.96
N GLU A 24 -3.23 13.91 -4.84
CA GLU A 24 -2.37 13.97 -3.67
C GLU A 24 -1.16 13.02 -3.75
N GLY A 25 -1.07 12.20 -4.80
CA GLY A 25 0.01 11.23 -5.03
C GLY A 25 -0.51 9.86 -5.43
N TYR A 26 0.13 8.81 -4.91
CA TYR A 26 -0.12 7.42 -5.28
C TYR A 26 -0.56 6.63 -4.05
N LEU A 27 -1.82 6.19 -4.04
CA LEU A 27 -2.38 5.39 -2.96
C LEU A 27 -2.13 3.91 -3.24
N VAL A 28 -1.40 3.25 -2.34
CA VAL A 28 -1.35 1.79 -2.28
C VAL A 28 -2.38 1.31 -1.28
N ARG A 29 -3.30 0.43 -1.68
CA ARG A 29 -4.33 -0.12 -0.79
C ARG A 29 -4.48 -1.63 -0.96
N PRO A 30 -4.67 -2.38 0.12
CA PRO A 30 -4.99 -3.79 0.03
C PRO A 30 -6.43 -4.00 -0.44
N ARG A 31 -6.61 -4.99 -1.30
CA ARG A 31 -7.89 -5.56 -1.71
C ARG A 31 -7.89 -7.06 -1.44
N GLN A 32 -8.84 -7.55 -0.65
CA GLN A 32 -9.06 -8.97 -0.43
C GLN A 32 -9.39 -9.67 -1.74
N ARG A 33 -8.68 -10.76 -2.08
CA ARG A 33 -8.85 -11.43 -3.39
C ARG A 33 -10.13 -12.26 -3.48
N ASP A 34 -10.61 -12.77 -2.34
CA ASP A 34 -11.80 -13.63 -2.26
C ASP A 34 -13.10 -12.82 -2.24
N THR A 35 -13.12 -11.71 -1.52
CA THR A 35 -14.30 -10.88 -1.29
C THR A 35 -14.29 -9.58 -2.10
N GLY A 36 -13.13 -9.17 -2.62
CA GLY A 36 -12.95 -7.88 -3.29
C GLY A 36 -13.01 -6.67 -2.35
N GLN A 37 -13.08 -6.88 -1.03
CA GLN A 37 -13.14 -5.81 -0.04
C GLN A 37 -11.84 -5.01 -0.02
N VAL A 38 -11.96 -3.69 0.05
CA VAL A 38 -10.84 -2.75 0.07
C VAL A 38 -10.76 -2.09 1.44
N GLU A 39 -9.56 -2.09 2.03
CA GLU A 39 -9.32 -1.51 3.34
C GLU A 39 -8.47 -0.23 3.18
N ILE A 40 -9.13 0.92 3.02
CA ILE A 40 -8.45 2.21 2.77
C ILE A 40 -7.60 2.64 3.97
N GLU A 41 -8.05 2.36 5.20
CA GLU A 41 -7.33 2.66 6.45
C GLU A 41 -5.99 1.91 6.54
N ALA A 42 -5.92 0.72 5.95
CA ALA A 42 -4.70 -0.08 5.83
C ALA A 42 -3.82 0.36 4.64
N GLY A 43 -4.26 1.36 3.87
CA GLY A 43 -3.53 1.90 2.74
C GLY A 43 -2.39 2.84 3.14
N ARG A 44 -1.56 3.19 2.16
CA ARG A 44 -0.44 4.12 2.31
C ARG A 44 -0.28 4.97 1.07
N VAL A 45 -0.08 6.27 1.26
CA VAL A 45 0.07 7.25 0.17
C VAL A 45 1.52 7.63 0.01
N PHE A 46 1.98 7.65 -1.22
CA PHE A 46 3.32 8.07 -1.60
C PHE A 46 3.27 9.28 -2.51
N ARG A 47 4.25 10.16 -2.40
CA ARG A 47 4.38 11.30 -3.32
C ARG A 47 4.97 10.87 -4.66
N THR A 48 5.67 9.74 -4.69
CA THR A 48 6.38 9.23 -5.85
C THR A 48 5.87 7.85 -6.25
N VAL A 49 5.64 7.66 -7.55
CA VAL A 49 5.14 6.40 -8.11
C VAL A 49 6.10 5.24 -7.83
N VAL A 50 7.41 5.49 -7.91
CA VAL A 50 8.44 4.45 -7.71
C VAL A 50 8.42 3.92 -6.27
N ALA A 51 8.21 4.78 -5.27
CA ALA A 51 8.07 4.34 -3.88
C ALA A 51 6.77 3.53 -3.67
N ALA A 52 5.67 3.94 -4.32
CA ALA A 52 4.40 3.21 -4.26
C ALA A 52 4.52 1.78 -4.81
N PHE A 53 5.12 1.62 -6.00
CA PHE A 53 5.34 0.30 -6.60
C PHE A 53 6.27 -0.56 -5.74
N ALA A 54 7.38 0.00 -5.25
CA ALA A 54 8.31 -0.74 -4.39
C ALA A 54 7.65 -1.17 -3.07
N PHE A 55 6.79 -0.32 -2.49
CA PHE A 55 6.03 -0.67 -1.30
C PHE A 55 5.00 -1.78 -1.57
N ALA A 56 4.24 -1.68 -2.66
CA ALA A 56 3.23 -2.67 -3.03
C ALA A 56 3.86 -4.06 -3.26
N GLU A 57 4.98 -4.11 -3.99
CA GLU A 57 5.73 -5.36 -4.22
C GLU A 57 6.27 -5.96 -2.91
N ARG A 58 6.83 -5.12 -2.03
CA ARG A 58 7.30 -5.54 -0.71
C ARG A 58 6.18 -6.16 0.13
N GLU A 59 5.02 -5.51 0.20
CA GLU A 59 3.87 -6.01 0.97
C GLU A 59 3.32 -7.33 0.39
N ALA A 60 3.21 -7.44 -0.94
CA ALA A 60 2.80 -8.68 -1.59
C ALA A 60 3.73 -9.86 -1.26
N LEU A 61 5.05 -9.63 -1.34
CA LEU A 61 6.05 -10.66 -1.02
C LEU A 61 6.10 -10.98 0.48
N LEU A 62 5.90 -9.98 1.34
CA LEU A 62 5.75 -10.20 2.77
C LEU A 62 4.55 -11.10 3.07
N GLU A 63 3.43 -10.92 2.37
CA GLU A 63 2.25 -11.74 2.57
C GLU A 63 2.47 -13.20 2.14
N HIS A 64 3.13 -13.44 1.00
CA HIS A 64 3.54 -14.80 0.59
C HIS A 64 4.48 -15.44 1.61
N TYR A 65 5.48 -14.70 2.08
CA TYR A 65 6.40 -15.16 3.12
C TYR A 65 5.67 -15.51 4.42
N ALA A 66 4.76 -14.64 4.86
CA ALA A 66 3.98 -14.85 6.09
C ALA A 66 3.03 -16.04 5.96
N ALA A 67 2.32 -16.19 4.84
CA ALA A 67 1.44 -17.31 4.57
C ALA A 67 2.21 -18.64 4.60
N ALA A 68 3.32 -18.72 3.86
CA ALA A 68 4.17 -19.90 3.84
C ALA A 68 4.78 -20.23 5.21
N ARG A 69 5.08 -19.20 6.01
CA ARG A 69 5.54 -19.37 7.40
C ARG A 69 4.46 -19.92 8.32
N LEU A 70 3.21 -19.52 8.14
CA LEU A 70 2.08 -20.01 8.93
C LEU A 70 1.76 -21.48 8.61
N GLU A 71 1.84 -21.86 7.34
CA GLU A 71 1.53 -23.22 6.87
C GLU A 71 2.66 -24.21 7.14
N GLY A 72 3.91 -23.84 6.82
CA GLY A 72 5.07 -24.75 6.81
C GLY A 72 6.16 -24.38 7.82
N GLY A 73 5.90 -23.43 8.73
CA GLY A 73 6.90 -22.95 9.67
C GLY A 73 8.08 -22.24 8.99
N PRO A 74 9.22 -22.13 9.68
CA PRO A 74 10.41 -21.46 9.12
C PRO A 74 10.92 -22.07 7.81
N GLU A 75 10.82 -23.40 7.64
CA GLU A 75 11.25 -24.10 6.42
C GLU A 75 10.34 -23.78 5.24
N GLY A 76 9.02 -23.75 5.43
CA GLY A 76 8.06 -23.35 4.41
C GLY A 76 8.27 -21.92 3.91
N ALA A 77 8.75 -21.03 4.77
CA ALA A 77 9.00 -19.63 4.42
C ALA A 77 10.33 -19.39 3.69
N MET A 78 11.30 -20.31 3.77
CA MET A 78 12.63 -20.12 3.18
C MET A 78 12.63 -19.78 1.68
N PRO A 79 11.79 -20.40 0.82
CA PRO A 79 11.74 -20.06 -0.60
C PRO A 79 11.41 -18.60 -0.87
N PHE A 80 10.62 -17.96 0.00
CA PHE A 80 10.16 -16.58 -0.16
C PHE A 80 11.05 -15.56 0.56
N ALA A 81 11.87 -16.01 1.52
CA ALA A 81 12.66 -15.15 2.39
C ALA A 81 13.62 -14.23 1.61
N ARG A 82 14.26 -14.76 0.56
CA ARG A 82 15.20 -14.00 -0.27
C ARG A 82 14.51 -12.88 -1.02
N ASP A 83 13.37 -13.17 -1.64
CA ASP A 83 12.67 -12.22 -2.49
C ASP A 83 12.05 -11.11 -1.64
N TRP A 84 11.42 -11.47 -0.50
CA TRP A 84 10.94 -10.48 0.46
C TRP A 84 12.07 -9.60 1.00
N SER A 85 13.21 -10.18 1.41
CA SER A 85 14.36 -9.41 1.91
C SER A 85 14.94 -8.45 0.86
N ARG A 86 14.96 -8.87 -0.42
CA ARG A 86 15.37 -8.01 -1.53
C ARG A 86 14.40 -6.85 -1.73
N ALA A 87 13.09 -7.12 -1.71
CA ALA A 87 12.07 -6.08 -1.86
C ALA A 87 12.07 -5.09 -0.68
N GLU A 88 12.27 -5.56 0.55
CA GLU A 88 12.43 -4.72 1.75
C GLU A 88 13.63 -3.77 1.61
N THR A 89 14.77 -4.31 1.17
CA THR A 89 16.00 -3.53 0.94
C THR A 89 15.79 -2.50 -0.17
N LEU A 90 15.12 -2.89 -1.26
CA LEU A 90 14.81 -2.01 -2.38
C LEU A 90 13.89 -0.87 -1.95
N PHE A 91 12.78 -1.17 -1.28
CA PHE A 91 11.86 -0.18 -0.75
C PHE A 91 12.57 0.78 0.20
N THR A 92 13.33 0.27 1.18
CA THR A 92 14.09 1.10 2.13
C THR A 92 15.07 2.03 1.41
N THR A 93 15.72 1.56 0.35
CA THR A 93 16.67 2.37 -0.42
C THR A 93 15.95 3.48 -1.20
N ILE A 94 14.85 3.14 -1.87
CA ILE A 94 14.05 4.08 -2.67
C ILE A 94 13.43 5.14 -1.77
N SER A 95 12.74 4.73 -0.70
CA SER A 95 12.04 5.64 0.20
C SER A 95 12.99 6.62 0.87
N ARG A 96 14.19 6.17 1.29
CA ARG A 96 15.22 7.06 1.84
C ARG A 96 15.75 8.05 0.81
N ASN A 97 16.10 7.59 -0.39
CA ASN A 97 16.68 8.45 -1.42
C ASN A 97 15.69 9.50 -1.95
N LEU A 98 14.41 9.17 -1.98
CA LEU A 98 13.33 10.08 -2.40
C LEU A 98 12.69 10.83 -1.22
N ALA A 99 13.15 10.56 0.01
CA ALA A 99 12.54 11.01 1.26
C ALA A 99 11.03 10.70 1.34
N ASP A 100 10.57 9.63 0.71
CA ASP A 100 9.17 9.27 0.51
C ASP A 100 8.87 7.92 1.14
N GLU A 101 8.70 7.93 2.46
CA GLU A 101 8.32 6.74 3.24
C GLU A 101 6.82 6.45 3.14
N GLY A 102 6.05 7.38 2.60
CA GLY A 102 4.61 7.34 2.52
C GLY A 102 3.90 7.54 3.86
N VAL A 103 2.64 7.98 3.78
CA VAL A 103 1.79 8.37 4.90
C VAL A 103 0.62 7.41 5.01
N GLY A 104 0.20 7.06 6.23
CA GLY A 104 -0.93 6.16 6.46
C GLY A 104 -2.23 6.67 5.83
N GLY A 105 -3.04 5.75 5.31
CA GLY A 105 -4.34 6.03 4.70
C GLY A 105 -5.38 6.55 5.70
N ASP A 106 -5.22 6.25 6.99
CA ASP A 106 -5.96 6.85 8.09
C ASP A 106 -5.83 8.38 8.11
N LEU A 107 -4.63 8.91 7.86
CA LEU A 107 -4.41 10.36 7.80
C LEU A 107 -5.13 11.00 6.60
N LEU A 108 -5.24 10.30 5.46
CA LEU A 108 -6.04 10.79 4.34
C LEU A 108 -7.52 10.90 4.70
N LEU A 109 -8.07 9.86 5.35
CA LEU A 109 -9.47 9.85 5.76
C LEU A 109 -9.75 10.99 6.75
N ALA A 110 -8.83 11.21 7.69
CA ALA A 110 -8.92 12.31 8.63
C ALA A 110 -8.86 13.68 7.93
N TRP A 111 -8.00 13.85 6.93
CA TRP A 111 -7.90 15.10 6.17
C TRP A 111 -9.15 15.35 5.32
N ALA A 112 -9.65 14.36 4.59
CA ALA A 112 -10.89 14.49 3.81
C ALA A 112 -12.08 14.88 4.71
N ALA A 113 -12.19 14.27 5.90
CA ALA A 113 -13.23 14.62 6.87
C ALA A 113 -13.08 16.06 7.39
N TYR A 114 -11.85 16.55 7.56
CA TYR A 114 -11.59 17.92 7.98
C TYR A 114 -12.01 18.93 6.90
N GLU A 115 -11.68 18.70 5.64
CA GLU A 115 -12.05 19.58 4.51
C GLU A 115 -13.57 19.71 4.37
N ASP A 116 -14.26 18.57 4.42
CA ASP A 116 -15.72 18.49 4.45
C ASP A 116 -16.32 19.35 5.57
N ALA A 117 -15.73 19.29 6.77
CA ALA A 117 -16.18 20.07 7.92
C ALA A 117 -15.86 21.57 7.80
N GLN A 118 -14.79 21.95 7.10
CA GLN A 118 -14.48 23.35 6.81
C GLN A 118 -15.43 23.92 5.77
N GLU A 119 -15.73 23.17 4.71
CA GLU A 119 -16.65 23.61 3.66
C GLU A 119 -18.06 23.82 4.22
N ARG A 120 -18.57 22.87 5.03
CA ARG A 120 -19.85 23.04 5.74
C ARG A 120 -19.88 24.31 6.59
N ARG A 121 -18.77 24.65 7.26
CA ARG A 121 -18.68 25.87 8.09
C ARG A 121 -18.64 27.16 7.27
N ARG A 122 -18.17 27.15 6.02
CA ARG A 122 -18.15 28.33 5.14
C ARG A 122 -19.50 28.61 4.50
N LEU A 123 -20.34 27.59 4.38
CA LEU A 123 -21.69 27.68 3.79
C LEU A 123 -22.78 28.09 4.82
N HIS A 124 -22.38 28.33 6.07
CA HIS A 124 -23.23 28.83 7.17
C HIS A 124 -22.76 30.21 7.63
#